data_AF-A0AAW0BRT2-F1
#
_entry.id   AF-A0AAW0BRT2-F1
#
_cell.length_a   1.000
_cell.length_b   1.000
_cell.length_c   1.000
_cell.angle_alpha   90.00
_cell.angle_beta   90.00
_cell.angle_gamma   90.00
#
_symmetry.space_group_name_H-M   'P 1'
#
loop_
_entity.id
_entity.type
_entity.pdbx_description
1 polymer ?
#
loop_
_entity_poly.entity_id
_entity_poly.type
_entity_poly.pdbx_seq_one_letter_code
_entity_poly.pdbx_strand_id
1 'polypeptide(L)'
;MDVDSQAPSFLPEDLTRADGLWFEDCGLIILAEKTIFRVSRDYLAAHSPIFKDMLALPAPREVDMMLDCPFVALPDSAADITVFLKALMFPDFFEPHPAPTSYAILTAVLRMSHKYDVATLRKRALVHLSSQVPTQLHDYEFLASQKDPPWIAQLKDEDGPGFHSLTALARSLSIEWILPIAFYRVCAFSTEEGILRSDHTLSDKVNIVTACRTLEGAVVTNMLDFLWPNPVDGCDTPSQCSVSKIAMRRRKESCRNRPSSRAPTMPLDLWTIGKWDTLRVCTACLDSMKGKHEEAKQEHWDSIPEMFELPSWAELEKLKAEALN
;
A
#
# COMPACT_ATOMS: atom_id res chain seq x y z
N MET A 1 15.14 -62.46 12.39
CA MET A 1 16.26 -61.84 11.66
C MET A 1 15.63 -60.83 10.74
N ASP A 2 15.50 -59.63 11.29
CA ASP A 2 14.96 -58.45 10.62
C ASP A 2 15.90 -58.07 9.47
N VAL A 3 15.32 -57.84 8.30
CA VAL A 3 16.00 -57.19 7.18
C VAL A 3 15.43 -55.78 7.12
N ASP A 4 16.15 -54.86 7.76
CA ASP A 4 15.94 -53.43 7.65
C ASP A 4 15.94 -53.03 6.17
N SER A 5 14.77 -52.66 5.67
CA SER A 5 14.59 -52.04 4.37
C SER A 5 14.67 -50.53 4.55
N GLN A 6 15.89 -49.99 4.74
CA GLN A 6 16.10 -48.56 4.64
C GLN A 6 16.07 -48.15 3.16
N ALA A 7 14.91 -47.65 2.73
CA ALA A 7 14.83 -46.86 1.51
C ALA A 7 15.69 -45.60 1.71
N PRO A 8 16.52 -45.21 0.73
CA PRO A 8 17.40 -44.09 0.90
C PRO A 8 16.60 -42.78 0.82
N SER A 9 16.52 -42.07 1.96
CA SER A 9 15.87 -40.78 2.15
C SER A 9 16.63 -39.61 1.51
N PHE A 10 16.99 -39.73 0.23
CA PHE A 10 17.65 -38.63 -0.48
C PHE A 10 16.60 -37.64 -0.97
N LEU A 11 16.76 -36.39 -0.55
CA LEU A 11 16.16 -35.28 -1.28
C LEU A 11 16.72 -35.31 -2.71
N PRO A 12 15.90 -35.09 -3.76
CA PRO A 12 16.43 -34.75 -5.08
C PRO A 12 17.45 -33.62 -4.91
N GLU A 13 18.62 -33.72 -5.58
CA GLU A 13 19.80 -32.84 -5.37
C GLU A 13 19.50 -31.33 -5.54
N ASP A 14 18.32 -30.98 -6.07
CA ASP A 14 17.86 -29.62 -6.31
C ASP A 14 16.92 -29.03 -5.23
N LEU A 15 16.51 -29.78 -4.21
CA LEU A 15 15.53 -29.32 -3.21
C LEU A 15 16.19 -28.78 -1.93
N THR A 16 15.70 -27.63 -1.45
CA THR A 16 16.16 -26.96 -0.24
C THR A 16 15.09 -26.98 0.84
N ARG A 17 15.45 -27.33 2.08
CA ARG A 17 14.52 -27.26 3.23
C ARG A 17 14.33 -25.81 3.67
N ALA A 18 13.09 -25.42 3.92
CA ALA A 18 12.77 -24.10 4.44
C ALA A 18 13.23 -23.94 5.89
N ASP A 19 13.98 -22.87 6.15
CA ASP A 19 14.46 -22.55 7.49
C ASP A 19 13.30 -22.19 8.45
N GLY A 20 13.26 -22.88 9.58
CA GLY A 20 12.22 -22.75 10.61
C GLY A 20 10.84 -23.30 10.22
N LEU A 21 10.67 -23.97 9.08
CA LEU A 21 9.39 -24.55 8.64
C LEU A 21 9.53 -26.05 8.32
N TRP A 22 10.34 -26.74 9.12
CA TRP A 22 10.58 -28.17 9.03
C TRP A 22 10.26 -28.85 10.37
N PHE A 23 9.06 -29.42 10.48
CA PHE A 23 8.59 -30.09 11.68
C PHE A 23 8.66 -31.62 11.47
N GLU A 24 9.55 -32.31 12.18
CA GLU A 24 9.81 -33.74 11.95
C GLU A 24 8.60 -34.64 12.19
N ASP A 25 7.70 -34.25 13.09
CA ASP A 25 6.49 -35.01 13.41
C ASP A 25 5.30 -34.69 12.49
N CYS A 26 5.48 -33.85 11.48
CA CYS A 26 4.43 -33.45 10.56
C CYS A 26 4.37 -34.35 9.30
N GLY A 27 3.14 -34.67 8.88
CA GLY A 27 2.87 -35.64 7.81
C GLY A 27 2.54 -35.05 6.44
N LEU A 28 2.83 -33.77 6.17
CA LEU A 28 2.61 -33.15 4.87
C LEU A 28 3.87 -32.37 4.44
N ILE A 29 4.30 -32.61 3.21
CA ILE A 29 5.32 -31.80 2.55
C ILE A 29 4.65 -30.84 1.56
N ILE A 30 5.00 -29.56 1.65
CA ILE A 30 4.67 -28.58 0.62
C ILE A 30 5.92 -28.34 -0.21
N LEU A 31 5.78 -28.33 -1.52
CA LEU A 31 6.81 -27.94 -2.46
C LEU A 31 6.40 -26.61 -3.10
N ALA A 32 7.24 -25.58 -3.01
CA ALA A 32 7.10 -24.34 -3.75
C ALA A 32 8.44 -24.03 -4.43
N GLU A 33 8.44 -23.95 -5.77
CA GLU A 33 9.66 -23.87 -6.58
C GLU A 33 10.64 -25.02 -6.25
N LYS A 34 11.79 -24.70 -5.65
CA LYS A 34 12.82 -25.65 -5.18
C LYS A 34 12.84 -25.78 -3.66
N THR A 35 11.90 -25.17 -2.95
CA THR A 35 11.86 -25.16 -1.49
C THR A 35 10.78 -26.09 -0.98
N ILE A 36 11.15 -26.91 0.01
CA ILE A 36 10.24 -27.83 0.67
C ILE A 36 10.01 -27.44 2.13
N PHE A 37 8.76 -27.59 2.55
CA PHE A 37 8.27 -27.29 3.89
C PHE A 37 7.65 -28.56 4.44
N ARG A 38 7.91 -28.88 5.71
CA ARG A 38 7.28 -30.04 6.38
C ARG A 38 6.41 -29.53 7.50
N VAL A 39 5.09 -29.55 7.30
CA VAL A 39 4.10 -28.85 8.15
C VAL A 39 2.87 -29.71 8.41
N SER A 40 2.08 -29.35 9.44
CA SER A 40 0.92 -30.15 9.84
C SER A 40 -0.23 -30.00 8.83
N ARG A 41 -0.65 -31.14 8.27
CA ARG A 41 -1.82 -31.27 7.39
C ARG A 41 -3.08 -30.71 8.05
N ASP A 42 -3.35 -31.16 9.27
CA ASP A 42 -4.59 -30.82 9.98
C ASP A 42 -4.60 -29.35 10.39
N TYR A 43 -3.44 -28.79 10.73
CA TYR A 43 -3.32 -27.36 11.04
C TYR A 43 -3.67 -26.50 9.83
N LEU A 44 -3.12 -26.80 8.64
CA LEU A 44 -3.44 -26.05 7.43
C LEU A 44 -4.92 -26.19 7.06
N ALA A 45 -5.47 -27.41 7.11
CA ALA A 45 -6.88 -27.65 6.82
C ALA A 45 -7.83 -26.96 7.82
N ALA A 46 -7.40 -26.77 9.07
CA ALA A 46 -8.19 -26.06 10.09
C ALA A 46 -8.23 -24.54 9.84
N HIS A 47 -7.18 -23.97 9.22
CA HIS A 47 -7.05 -22.53 9.03
C HIS A 47 -7.32 -22.03 7.61
N SER A 48 -7.37 -22.92 6.63
CA SER A 48 -7.59 -22.60 5.22
C SER A 48 -8.58 -23.58 4.59
N PRO A 49 -9.78 -23.12 4.20
CA PRO A 49 -10.75 -23.92 3.44
C PRO A 49 -10.16 -24.46 2.14
N ILE A 50 -9.33 -23.67 1.45
CA ILE A 50 -8.66 -24.10 0.21
C ILE A 50 -7.71 -25.27 0.47
N PHE A 51 -6.88 -25.22 1.51
CA PHE A 51 -6.04 -26.36 1.88
C PHE A 51 -6.89 -27.55 2.34
N LYS A 52 -7.96 -27.32 3.08
CA LYS A 52 -8.88 -28.39 3.50
C LYS A 52 -9.43 -29.16 2.30
N ASP A 53 -9.95 -28.45 1.30
CA ASP A 53 -10.53 -29.06 0.11
C ASP A 53 -9.45 -29.72 -0.76
N MET A 54 -8.31 -29.03 -0.96
CA MET A 54 -7.16 -29.56 -1.72
C MET A 54 -6.63 -30.86 -1.13
N LEU A 55 -6.51 -30.94 0.20
CA LEU A 55 -6.00 -32.11 0.91
C LEU A 55 -7.04 -33.23 1.02
N ALA A 56 -8.34 -32.92 0.93
CA ALA A 56 -9.42 -33.91 0.98
C ALA A 56 -9.54 -34.72 -0.33
N LEU A 57 -8.98 -34.23 -1.44
CA LEU A 57 -8.97 -34.96 -2.70
C LEU A 57 -8.11 -36.23 -2.57
N PRO A 58 -8.60 -37.39 -3.07
CA PRO A 58 -7.81 -38.62 -3.06
C PRO A 58 -6.54 -38.42 -3.88
N ALA A 59 -5.38 -38.59 -3.26
CA ALA A 59 -4.09 -38.45 -3.93
C ALA A 59 -4.01 -39.41 -5.15
N PRO A 60 -3.62 -38.93 -6.34
CA PRO A 60 -3.49 -39.78 -7.52
C PRO A 60 -2.28 -40.75 -7.38
N ARG A 61 -2.53 -41.93 -6.78
CA ARG A 61 -1.62 -43.10 -6.69
C ARG A 61 -0.30 -42.85 -5.94
N GLU A 62 0.43 -43.94 -5.67
CA GLU A 62 1.70 -44.05 -4.92
C GLU A 62 2.86 -43.13 -5.38
N VAL A 63 2.63 -42.27 -6.38
CA VAL A 63 3.64 -41.45 -7.06
C VAL A 63 3.85 -40.07 -6.38
N ASP A 64 2.92 -39.65 -5.51
CA ASP A 64 2.95 -38.34 -4.84
C ASP A 64 3.48 -38.40 -3.40
N MET A 65 4.45 -39.28 -3.14
CA MET A 65 5.14 -39.36 -1.85
C MET A 65 6.54 -38.76 -1.95
N MET A 66 6.89 -37.89 -0.99
CA MET A 66 8.23 -37.32 -0.83
C MET A 66 8.66 -37.56 0.61
N LEU A 67 9.82 -38.20 0.82
CA LEU A 67 10.30 -38.58 2.15
C LEU A 67 9.22 -39.30 2.99
N ASP A 68 8.54 -40.27 2.37
CA ASP A 68 7.46 -41.06 2.97
C ASP A 68 6.25 -40.25 3.46
N CYS A 69 6.14 -38.98 3.06
CA CYS A 69 5.01 -38.11 3.35
C CYS A 69 4.27 -37.78 2.04
N PRO A 70 2.93 -37.67 2.06
CA PRO A 70 2.19 -36.99 1.00
C PRO A 70 2.78 -35.60 0.76
N PHE A 71 2.93 -35.20 -0.51
CA PHE A 71 3.34 -33.84 -0.83
C PHE A 71 2.34 -33.13 -1.75
N VAL A 72 2.36 -31.79 -1.67
CA VAL A 72 1.57 -30.92 -2.54
C VAL A 72 2.50 -29.86 -3.13
N ALA A 73 2.55 -29.77 -4.46
CA ALA A 73 3.24 -28.71 -5.16
C ALA A 73 2.34 -27.48 -5.32
N LEU A 74 2.79 -26.34 -4.81
CA LEU A 74 2.12 -25.05 -4.96
C LEU A 74 2.80 -24.27 -6.10
N PRO A 75 2.02 -23.57 -6.94
CA PRO A 75 2.57 -22.79 -8.05
C PRO A 75 3.12 -21.43 -7.60
N ASP A 76 3.11 -21.13 -6.30
CA ASP A 76 3.55 -19.86 -5.73
C ASP A 76 5.06 -19.83 -5.49
N SER A 77 5.61 -18.62 -5.31
CA SER A 77 7.02 -18.46 -4.98
C SER A 77 7.34 -19.06 -3.61
N ALA A 78 8.54 -19.60 -3.45
CA ALA A 78 9.01 -20.09 -2.16
C ALA A 78 9.06 -18.96 -1.11
N ALA A 79 9.36 -17.73 -1.54
CA ALA A 79 9.40 -16.56 -0.67
C ALA A 79 8.02 -16.24 -0.06
N ASP A 80 6.98 -16.16 -0.88
CA ASP A 80 5.62 -15.84 -0.41
C ASP A 80 5.07 -16.96 0.49
N ILE A 81 5.28 -18.23 0.12
CA ILE A 81 4.87 -19.38 0.94
C ILE A 81 5.60 -19.39 2.28
N THR A 82 6.90 -19.07 2.30
CA THR A 82 7.68 -18.97 3.55
C THR A 82 7.07 -17.92 4.48
N VAL A 83 6.80 -16.71 3.97
CA VAL A 83 6.21 -15.64 4.78
C VAL A 83 4.82 -16.02 5.28
N PHE A 84 3.98 -16.59 4.40
CA PHE A 84 2.62 -17.00 4.74
C PHE A 84 2.60 -18.08 5.81
N LEU A 85 3.39 -19.14 5.68
CA LEU A 85 3.47 -20.21 6.67
C LEU A 85 4.04 -19.70 7.99
N LYS A 86 5.06 -18.82 7.97
CA LYS A 86 5.56 -18.18 9.20
C LYS A 86 4.49 -17.35 9.88
N ALA A 87 3.73 -16.53 9.13
CA ALA A 87 2.64 -15.73 9.67
C ALA A 87 1.51 -16.58 10.26
N LEU A 88 1.28 -17.78 9.73
CA LEU A 88 0.26 -18.70 10.20
C LEU A 88 0.69 -19.51 11.43
N MET A 89 1.96 -19.89 11.52
CA MET A 89 2.47 -20.83 12.54
C MET A 89 3.19 -20.14 13.69
N PHE A 90 3.73 -18.93 13.49
CA PHE A 90 4.45 -18.17 14.50
C PHE A 90 3.70 -16.87 14.82
N PRO A 91 3.03 -16.78 16.00
CA PRO A 91 2.24 -15.61 16.38
C PRO A 91 3.01 -14.29 16.29
N ASP A 92 4.30 -14.31 16.63
CA ASP A 92 5.16 -13.13 16.75
C ASP A 92 5.79 -12.72 15.41
N PHE A 93 5.58 -13.48 14.33
CA PHE A 93 6.16 -13.16 13.01
C PHE A 93 5.39 -12.07 12.27
N PHE A 94 4.05 -12.07 12.41
CA PHE A 94 3.17 -11.09 11.76
C PHE A 94 2.11 -10.62 12.75
N GLU A 95 2.55 -9.88 13.76
CA GLU A 95 1.70 -9.37 14.82
C GLU A 95 0.63 -8.37 14.30
N PRO A 96 -0.51 -8.22 14.99
CA PRO A 96 -1.50 -7.19 14.66
C PRO A 96 -0.94 -5.78 14.72
N HIS A 97 -1.47 -4.87 13.90
CA HIS A 97 -1.23 -3.43 14.04
C HIS A 97 -1.53 -2.98 15.49
N PRO A 98 -0.69 -2.16 16.14
CA PRO A 98 0.35 -1.29 15.56
C PRO A 98 1.76 -1.87 15.51
N ALA A 99 1.95 -3.18 15.67
CA ALA A 99 3.28 -3.79 15.54
C ALA A 99 3.89 -3.49 14.15
N PRO A 100 5.20 -3.24 14.04
CA PRO A 100 5.83 -2.93 12.77
C PRO A 100 5.83 -4.15 11.84
N THR A 101 5.68 -3.92 10.54
CA THR A 101 5.86 -4.93 9.49
C THR A 101 6.52 -4.32 8.27
N SER A 102 6.97 -5.15 7.33
CA SER A 102 7.52 -4.70 6.05
C SER A 102 6.51 -4.91 4.93
N TYR A 103 6.68 -4.18 3.83
CA TYR A 103 5.85 -4.39 2.64
C TYR A 103 5.94 -5.80 2.07
N ALA A 104 7.15 -6.35 2.02
CA ALA A 104 7.38 -7.70 1.50
C ALA A 104 6.56 -8.71 2.32
N ILE A 105 6.58 -8.59 3.65
CA ILE A 105 5.77 -9.44 4.53
C ILE A 105 4.28 -9.18 4.29
N LEU A 106 3.86 -7.91 4.31
CA LEU A 106 2.45 -7.54 4.18
C LEU A 106 1.83 -8.04 2.88
N THR A 107 2.50 -7.86 1.75
CA THR A 107 1.98 -8.23 0.43
C THR A 107 1.98 -9.73 0.21
N ALA A 108 3.02 -10.44 0.67
CA ALA A 108 3.02 -11.90 0.68
C ALA A 108 1.85 -12.44 1.51
N VAL A 109 1.64 -11.91 2.73
CA VAL A 109 0.49 -12.30 3.57
C VAL A 109 -0.83 -11.96 2.87
N LEU A 110 -1.00 -10.77 2.30
CA LEU A 110 -2.23 -10.39 1.58
C LEU A 110 -2.53 -11.33 0.40
N ARG A 111 -1.54 -11.60 -0.46
CA ARG A 111 -1.70 -12.49 -1.63
C ARG A 111 -2.05 -13.91 -1.20
N MET A 112 -1.28 -14.47 -0.28
CA MET A 112 -1.45 -15.86 0.12
C MET A 112 -2.71 -16.07 0.97
N SER A 113 -3.02 -15.16 1.90
CA SER A 113 -4.26 -15.23 2.67
C SER A 113 -5.51 -15.04 1.82
N HIS A 114 -5.44 -14.28 0.73
CA HIS A 114 -6.51 -14.21 -0.27
C HIS A 114 -6.64 -15.52 -1.05
N LYS A 115 -5.53 -16.03 -1.60
CA LYS A 115 -5.51 -17.22 -2.45
C LYS A 115 -5.91 -18.48 -1.71
N TYR A 116 -5.46 -18.64 -0.47
CA TYR A 116 -5.72 -19.79 0.38
C TYR A 116 -6.87 -19.55 1.38
N ASP A 117 -7.61 -18.45 1.23
CA ASP A 117 -8.78 -18.12 2.06
C ASP A 117 -8.53 -18.20 3.58
N VAL A 118 -7.49 -17.50 4.06
CA VAL A 118 -7.19 -17.37 5.48
C VAL A 118 -7.67 -16.01 5.98
N ALA A 119 -8.97 -15.92 6.28
CA ALA A 119 -9.65 -14.68 6.62
C ALA A 119 -8.99 -13.89 7.76
N THR A 120 -8.49 -14.57 8.80
CA THR A 120 -7.84 -13.91 9.95
C THR A 120 -6.56 -13.19 9.57
N LEU A 121 -5.71 -13.81 8.74
CA LEU A 121 -4.48 -13.19 8.23
C LEU A 121 -4.80 -12.10 7.22
N ARG A 122 -5.79 -12.32 6.34
CA ARG A 122 -6.24 -11.31 5.36
C ARG A 122 -6.70 -10.05 6.07
N LYS A 123 -7.59 -10.17 7.06
CA LYS A 123 -8.08 -9.05 7.87
C LYS A 123 -6.94 -8.33 8.59
N ARG A 124 -6.04 -9.07 9.24
CA ARG A 124 -4.86 -8.48 9.91
C ARG A 124 -4.01 -7.65 8.96
N ALA A 125 -3.76 -8.18 7.76
CA ALA A 125 -2.98 -7.50 6.75
C ALA A 125 -3.71 -6.28 6.16
N LEU A 126 -5.02 -6.36 5.96
CA LEU A 126 -5.81 -5.20 5.54
C LEU A 126 -5.81 -4.07 6.59
N VAL A 127 -5.82 -4.40 7.89
CA VAL A 127 -5.67 -3.40 8.96
C VAL A 127 -4.32 -2.69 8.84
N HIS A 128 -3.22 -3.45 8.71
CA HIS A 128 -1.89 -2.87 8.48
C HIS A 128 -1.87 -1.95 7.25
N LEU A 129 -2.43 -2.40 6.13
CA LEU A 129 -2.51 -1.62 4.90
C LEU A 129 -3.32 -0.33 5.09
N SER A 130 -4.47 -0.40 5.77
CA SER A 130 -5.36 0.75 6.02
C SER A 130 -4.71 1.84 6.85
N SER A 131 -3.78 1.48 7.74
CA SER A 131 -3.02 2.45 8.54
C SER A 131 -2.02 3.27 7.72
N GLN A 132 -1.71 2.85 6.49
CA GLN A 132 -0.70 3.48 5.64
C GLN A 132 -1.29 4.14 4.39
N VAL A 133 -2.48 3.69 3.96
CA VAL A 133 -3.21 4.26 2.83
C VAL A 133 -4.61 4.67 3.31
N PRO A 134 -4.72 5.89 3.85
CA PRO A 134 -5.96 6.33 4.45
C PRO A 134 -6.98 6.76 3.40
N THR A 135 -8.24 6.68 3.81
CA THR A 135 -9.42 7.10 3.04
C THR A 135 -10.02 8.42 3.56
N GLN A 136 -9.40 9.00 4.58
CA GLN A 136 -9.80 10.28 5.17
C GLN A 136 -8.63 11.27 5.14
N LEU A 137 -8.93 12.54 4.87
CA LEU A 137 -7.93 13.60 4.76
C LEU A 137 -7.13 13.78 6.06
N HIS A 138 -7.81 13.77 7.22
CA HIS A 138 -7.14 13.96 8.50
C HIS A 138 -6.09 12.88 8.79
N ASP A 139 -6.37 11.62 8.42
CA ASP A 139 -5.44 10.49 8.56
C ASP A 139 -4.25 10.65 7.60
N TYR A 140 -4.50 11.10 6.38
CA TYR A 140 -3.44 11.41 5.41
C TYR A 140 -2.49 12.50 5.93
N GLU A 141 -3.04 13.57 6.49
CA GLU A 141 -2.26 14.68 7.04
C GLU A 141 -1.47 14.27 8.29
N PHE A 142 -2.09 13.45 9.13
CA PHE A 142 -1.42 12.86 10.28
C PHE A 142 -0.19 12.07 9.82
N LEU A 143 -0.33 11.18 8.83
CA LEU A 143 0.79 10.43 8.26
C LEU A 143 1.86 11.34 7.65
N ALA A 144 1.48 12.38 6.92
CA ALA A 144 2.42 13.34 6.33
C ALA A 144 3.18 14.17 7.37
N SER A 145 2.64 14.30 8.59
CA SER A 145 3.25 15.04 9.70
C SER A 145 4.25 14.22 10.53
N GLN A 146 4.23 12.89 10.37
CA GLN A 146 5.12 11.99 11.12
C GLN A 146 6.59 12.20 10.72
N LYS A 147 7.49 12.06 11.69
CA LYS A 147 8.94 12.16 11.46
C LYS A 147 9.47 10.96 10.68
N ASP A 148 8.93 9.78 10.99
CA ASP A 148 9.26 8.56 10.30
C ASP A 148 8.35 8.43 9.08
N PRO A 149 8.90 8.29 7.87
CA PRO A 149 8.09 8.11 6.69
C PRO A 149 7.33 6.78 6.81
N PRO A 150 6.03 6.73 6.45
CA PRO A 150 5.30 5.47 6.40
C PRO A 150 6.09 4.47 5.56
N TRP A 151 6.10 3.18 5.93
CA TRP A 151 6.93 2.19 5.22
C TRP A 151 6.55 2.11 3.73
N ILE A 152 5.34 2.56 3.36
CA ILE A 152 4.91 2.71 1.97
C ILE A 152 5.79 3.68 1.16
N ALA A 153 6.41 4.64 1.82
CA ALA A 153 7.39 5.55 1.22
C ALA A 153 8.80 4.93 1.14
N GLN A 154 9.03 3.77 1.78
CA GLN A 154 10.26 2.99 1.66
C GLN A 154 10.17 1.93 0.55
N LEU A 155 9.01 1.81 -0.10
CA LEU A 155 8.82 0.96 -1.26
C LEU A 155 9.72 1.36 -2.41
N LYS A 156 10.28 0.38 -3.11
CA LYS A 156 11.08 0.59 -4.31
C LYS A 156 10.58 -0.35 -5.41
N ASP A 157 10.06 0.24 -6.47
CA ASP A 157 9.96 -0.39 -7.78
C ASP A 157 11.27 -0.14 -8.55
N GLU A 158 11.48 -0.84 -9.67
CA GLU A 158 12.69 -0.69 -10.50
C GLU A 158 12.95 0.78 -10.92
N ASP A 159 11.88 1.54 -11.13
CA ASP A 159 11.90 2.93 -11.61
C ASP A 159 11.64 4.00 -10.54
N GLY A 160 11.48 3.65 -9.25
CA GLY A 160 11.18 4.65 -8.21
C GLY A 160 10.44 4.14 -6.96
N PRO A 161 9.75 5.02 -6.22
CA PRO A 161 8.91 4.61 -5.08
C PRO A 161 7.84 3.61 -5.48
N GLY A 162 7.62 2.56 -4.68
CA GLY A 162 6.90 1.37 -5.13
C GLY A 162 5.36 1.43 -5.19
N PHE A 163 4.82 2.57 -5.63
CA PHE A 163 3.38 2.79 -5.76
C PHE A 163 2.77 2.06 -6.97
N HIS A 164 3.55 1.69 -8.00
CA HIS A 164 3.03 0.85 -9.09
C HIS A 164 2.75 -0.57 -8.60
N SER A 165 3.67 -1.15 -7.83
CA SER A 165 3.44 -2.46 -7.21
C SER A 165 2.21 -2.47 -6.30
N LEU A 166 1.98 -1.39 -5.54
CA LEU A 166 0.84 -1.27 -4.65
C LEU A 166 -0.50 -1.22 -5.40
N THR A 167 -0.56 -0.48 -6.50
CA THR A 167 -1.77 -0.34 -7.33
C THR A 167 -2.06 -1.63 -8.09
N ALA A 168 -1.03 -2.33 -8.59
CA ALA A 168 -1.19 -3.66 -9.18
C ALA A 168 -1.72 -4.67 -8.15
N LEU A 169 -1.19 -4.66 -6.92
CA LEU A 169 -1.69 -5.48 -5.82
C LEU A 169 -3.17 -5.16 -5.53
N ALA A 170 -3.52 -3.88 -5.38
CA ALA A 170 -4.88 -3.43 -5.13
C ALA A 170 -5.86 -3.98 -6.16
N ARG A 171 -5.52 -3.87 -7.46
CA ARG A 171 -6.33 -4.42 -8.55
C ARG A 171 -6.44 -5.95 -8.46
N SER A 172 -5.33 -6.65 -8.26
CA SER A 172 -5.31 -8.13 -8.19
C SER A 172 -6.14 -8.70 -7.04
N LEU A 173 -6.26 -7.97 -5.93
CA LEU A 173 -6.95 -8.39 -4.71
C LEU A 173 -8.30 -7.70 -4.50
N SER A 174 -8.75 -6.91 -5.48
CA SER A 174 -9.97 -6.09 -5.42
C SER A 174 -10.04 -5.19 -4.19
N ILE A 175 -8.92 -4.56 -3.81
CA ILE A 175 -8.81 -3.63 -2.69
C ILE A 175 -8.92 -2.21 -3.25
N GLU A 176 -10.12 -1.81 -3.66
CA GLU A 176 -10.31 -0.56 -4.42
C GLU A 176 -10.08 0.71 -3.59
N TRP A 177 -10.37 0.66 -2.29
CA TRP A 177 -10.30 1.83 -1.40
C TRP A 177 -8.91 2.43 -1.21
N ILE A 178 -7.84 1.71 -1.61
CA ILE A 178 -6.47 2.27 -1.61
C ILE A 178 -6.09 2.96 -2.92
N LEU A 179 -6.83 2.71 -4.00
CA LEU A 179 -6.46 3.18 -5.35
C LEU A 179 -6.37 4.70 -5.48
N PRO A 180 -7.28 5.54 -4.93
CA PRO A 180 -7.20 6.98 -5.14
C PRO A 180 -5.88 7.58 -4.65
N ILE A 181 -5.46 7.21 -3.43
CA ILE A 181 -4.18 7.69 -2.87
C ILE A 181 -2.99 7.02 -3.55
N ALA A 182 -3.08 5.75 -3.90
CA ALA A 182 -1.99 5.08 -4.57
C ALA A 182 -1.73 5.70 -5.96
N PHE A 183 -2.77 5.98 -6.76
CA PHE A 183 -2.65 6.70 -8.04
C PHE A 183 -2.20 8.15 -7.85
N TYR A 184 -2.71 8.85 -6.84
CA TYR A 184 -2.25 10.20 -6.49
C TYR A 184 -0.73 10.22 -6.23
N ARG A 185 -0.22 9.21 -5.53
CA ARG A 185 1.22 9.06 -5.26
C ARG A 185 2.01 8.62 -6.48
N VAL A 186 1.44 7.82 -7.39
CA VAL A 186 2.07 7.56 -8.71
C VAL A 186 2.31 8.88 -9.46
N CYS A 187 1.33 9.79 -9.52
CA CYS A 187 1.54 11.10 -10.15
C CYS A 187 2.62 11.95 -9.46
N ALA A 188 2.85 11.74 -8.16
CA ALA A 188 3.89 12.46 -7.43
C ALA A 188 5.30 11.96 -7.76
N PHE A 189 5.45 10.67 -8.04
CA PHE A 189 6.76 10.00 -8.02
C PHE A 189 7.18 9.32 -9.32
N SER A 190 6.29 9.25 -10.32
CA SER A 190 6.54 8.55 -11.58
C SER A 190 6.55 9.52 -12.76
N THR A 191 7.38 9.20 -13.76
CA THR A 191 7.37 9.90 -15.05
C THR A 191 6.25 9.35 -15.94
N GLU A 192 5.85 10.10 -16.98
CA GLU A 192 4.93 9.56 -18.00
C GLU A 192 5.46 8.24 -18.60
N GLU A 193 6.77 8.15 -18.87
CA GLU A 193 7.40 6.90 -19.33
C GLU A 193 7.27 5.75 -18.33
N GLY A 194 7.48 6.01 -17.03
CA GLY A 194 7.32 5.00 -15.98
C GLY A 194 5.88 4.51 -15.86
N ILE A 195 4.91 5.41 -15.98
CA ILE A 195 3.48 5.05 -16.01
C ILE A 195 3.19 4.17 -17.24
N LEU A 196 3.70 4.51 -18.42
CA LEU A 196 3.48 3.74 -19.63
C LEU A 196 4.11 2.34 -19.59
N ARG A 197 5.29 2.19 -18.94
CA ARG A 197 5.99 0.90 -18.78
C ARG A 197 5.42 0.01 -17.68
N SER A 198 4.69 0.58 -16.73
CA SER A 198 4.10 -0.19 -15.61
C SER A 198 3.08 -1.24 -16.04
N ASP A 199 2.78 -2.19 -15.15
CA ASP A 199 1.80 -3.26 -15.37
C ASP A 199 0.33 -2.82 -15.22
N HIS A 200 0.09 -1.50 -15.17
CA HIS A 200 -1.27 -0.95 -15.08
C HIS A 200 -2.12 -1.30 -16.29
N THR A 201 -3.42 -1.41 -16.08
CA THR A 201 -4.37 -1.55 -17.18
C THR A 201 -4.30 -0.32 -18.09
N LEU A 202 -4.69 -0.46 -19.35
CA LEU A 202 -4.72 0.68 -20.27
C LEU A 202 -5.61 1.82 -19.74
N SER A 203 -6.74 1.47 -19.12
CA SER A 203 -7.65 2.44 -18.49
C SER A 203 -6.96 3.17 -17.35
N ASP A 204 -6.29 2.44 -16.44
CA ASP A 204 -5.56 3.05 -15.32
C ASP A 204 -4.45 3.98 -15.82
N LYS A 205 -3.69 3.57 -16.84
CA LYS A 205 -2.65 4.43 -17.44
C LYS A 205 -3.22 5.73 -17.98
N VAL A 206 -4.33 5.67 -18.71
CA VAL A 206 -5.00 6.86 -19.25
C VAL A 206 -5.48 7.77 -18.12
N ASN A 207 -6.09 7.20 -17.08
CA ASN A 207 -6.64 7.95 -15.95
C ASN A 207 -5.52 8.62 -15.14
N ILE A 208 -4.44 7.88 -14.84
CA ILE A 208 -3.26 8.41 -14.15
C ILE A 208 -2.63 9.55 -14.96
N VAL A 209 -2.32 9.35 -16.24
CA VAL A 209 -1.69 10.40 -17.08
C VAL A 209 -2.57 11.64 -17.19
N THR A 210 -3.88 11.45 -17.35
CA THR A 210 -4.84 12.56 -17.41
C THR A 210 -4.88 13.32 -16.09
N ALA A 211 -4.93 12.61 -14.96
CA ALA A 211 -4.89 13.21 -13.63
C ALA A 211 -3.57 13.96 -13.39
N CYS A 212 -2.42 13.41 -13.78
CA CYS A 212 -1.13 14.08 -13.59
C CYS A 212 -1.11 15.45 -14.31
N ARG A 213 -1.66 15.55 -15.53
CA ARG A 213 -1.79 16.83 -16.26
C ARG A 213 -2.71 17.82 -15.55
N THR A 214 -3.82 17.34 -15.00
CA THR A 214 -4.76 18.15 -14.20
C THR A 214 -4.07 18.69 -12.95
N LEU A 215 -3.28 17.84 -12.28
CA LEU A 215 -2.53 18.16 -11.06
C LEU A 215 -1.38 19.14 -11.33
N GLU A 216 -0.72 19.08 -12.48
CA GLU A 216 0.32 20.05 -12.87
C GLU A 216 -0.25 21.47 -13.15
N GLY A 217 -1.55 21.57 -13.41
CA GLY A 217 -2.23 22.78 -13.86
C GLY A 217 -2.93 23.60 -12.76
N ALA A 218 -4.25 23.74 -12.91
CA ALA A 218 -5.09 24.66 -12.14
C ALA A 218 -5.20 24.26 -10.66
N VAL A 219 -5.19 22.97 -10.35
CA VAL A 219 -5.42 22.44 -9.00
C VAL A 219 -4.36 22.92 -8.00
N VAL A 220 -3.08 22.96 -8.40
CA VAL A 220 -2.00 23.50 -7.57
C VAL A 220 -2.14 25.02 -7.36
N THR A 221 -2.70 25.73 -8.33
CA THR A 221 -2.91 27.18 -8.24
C THR A 221 -4.04 27.50 -7.26
N ASN A 222 -5.15 26.74 -7.33
CA ASN A 222 -6.28 26.87 -6.41
C ASN A 222 -5.88 26.58 -4.96
N MET A 223 -4.97 25.62 -4.73
CA MET A 223 -4.43 25.32 -3.41
C MET A 223 -3.71 26.50 -2.74
N LEU A 224 -3.29 27.51 -3.52
CA LEU A 224 -2.64 28.73 -3.03
C LEU A 224 -3.57 29.95 -3.01
N ASP A 225 -4.86 29.81 -3.28
CA ASP A 225 -5.77 30.96 -3.38
C ASP A 225 -6.05 31.66 -2.06
N PHE A 226 -5.82 30.98 -0.94
CA PHE A 226 -5.80 31.61 0.38
C PHE A 226 -4.73 32.72 0.48
N LEU A 227 -3.70 32.72 -0.38
CA LEU A 227 -2.68 33.77 -0.47
C LEU A 227 -3.08 34.94 -1.39
N TRP A 228 -4.27 34.96 -1.98
CA TRP A 228 -4.72 36.12 -2.74
C TRP A 228 -4.98 37.31 -1.79
N PRO A 229 -4.64 38.56 -2.17
CA PRO A 229 -4.81 39.74 -1.32
C PRO A 229 -6.28 40.20 -1.25
N ASN A 230 -7.19 39.26 -1.03
CA ASN A 230 -8.60 39.57 -0.80
C ASN A 230 -8.76 40.29 0.55
N PRO A 231 -9.64 41.31 0.63
CA PRO A 231 -10.04 41.92 1.90
C PRO A 231 -10.54 40.86 2.89
N VAL A 232 -10.16 41.01 4.16
CA VAL A 232 -10.63 40.17 5.26
C VAL A 232 -11.23 41.09 6.30
N ASP A 233 -12.46 40.80 6.73
CA ASP A 233 -13.13 41.54 7.77
C ASP A 233 -12.33 41.43 9.09
N GLY A 234 -12.12 42.56 9.76
CA GLY A 234 -11.30 42.62 10.97
C GLY A 234 -9.79 42.59 10.74
N CYS A 235 -9.30 42.88 9.51
CA CYS A 235 -7.88 43.00 9.26
C CYS A 235 -7.27 44.29 9.85
N ASP A 236 -6.29 44.15 10.75
CA ASP A 236 -5.62 45.28 11.40
C ASP A 236 -4.69 46.08 10.47
N THR A 237 -4.00 45.38 9.56
CA THR A 237 -2.97 45.97 8.69
C THR A 237 -3.15 45.54 7.22
N PRO A 238 -4.16 46.06 6.50
CA PRO A 238 -4.51 45.59 5.15
C PRO A 238 -3.36 45.63 4.14
N SER A 239 -2.56 46.70 4.15
CA SER A 239 -1.42 46.87 3.24
C SER A 239 -0.31 45.85 3.51
N GLN A 240 0.12 45.72 4.76
CA GLN A 240 1.18 44.79 5.17
C GLN A 240 0.75 43.34 4.95
N CYS A 241 -0.49 42.99 5.33
CA CYS A 241 -1.02 41.65 5.13
C CYS A 241 -1.07 41.28 3.64
N SER A 242 -1.54 42.19 2.79
CA SER A 242 -1.59 41.97 1.34
C SER A 242 -0.20 41.77 0.73
N VAL A 243 0.79 42.59 1.13
CA VAL A 243 2.18 42.46 0.68
C VAL A 243 2.77 41.10 1.11
N SER A 244 2.56 40.69 2.36
CA SER A 244 3.03 39.39 2.87
C SER A 244 2.40 38.22 2.11
N LYS A 245 1.09 38.26 1.87
CA LYS A 245 0.34 37.26 1.09
C LYS A 245 0.89 37.13 -0.34
N ILE A 246 1.00 38.26 -1.06
CA ILE A 246 1.53 38.30 -2.44
C ILE A 246 2.97 37.81 -2.50
N ALA A 247 3.83 38.25 -1.57
CA ALA A 247 5.23 37.84 -1.54
C ALA A 247 5.38 36.33 -1.38
N MET A 248 4.57 35.72 -0.50
CA MET A 248 4.57 34.27 -0.30
C MET A 248 4.04 33.52 -1.53
N ARG A 249 2.94 33.98 -2.13
CA ARG A 249 2.39 33.38 -3.36
C ARG A 249 3.42 33.36 -4.48
N ARG A 250 4.04 34.52 -4.75
CA ARG A 250 5.12 34.64 -5.75
C ARG A 250 6.29 33.70 -5.47
N ARG A 251 6.69 33.56 -4.20
CA ARG A 251 7.77 32.63 -3.80
C ARG A 251 7.40 31.18 -4.15
N LYS A 252 6.17 30.77 -3.86
CA LYS A 252 5.68 29.41 -4.14
C LYS A 252 5.53 29.12 -5.62
N GLU A 253 4.93 30.04 -6.38
CA GLU A 253 4.79 29.94 -7.83
C GLU A 253 6.16 29.95 -8.53
N SER A 254 7.12 30.75 -8.04
CA SER A 254 8.48 30.79 -8.60
C SER A 254 9.26 29.49 -8.36
N CYS A 255 9.07 28.83 -7.21
CA CYS A 255 9.65 27.51 -6.95
C CYS A 255 9.07 26.44 -7.89
N ARG A 256 7.81 26.58 -8.31
CA ARG A 256 7.15 25.67 -9.27
C ARG A 256 7.70 25.81 -10.67
N ASN A 257 7.90 27.04 -11.15
CA ASN A 257 8.38 27.30 -12.52
C ASN A 257 9.88 27.02 -12.72
N ARG A 258 10.60 26.56 -11.69
CA ARG A 258 11.98 26.10 -11.89
C ARG A 258 11.94 24.69 -12.47
N PRO A 259 12.55 24.45 -13.65
CA PRO A 259 12.78 23.11 -14.15
C PRO A 259 13.82 22.47 -13.22
N SER A 260 13.36 21.84 -12.15
CA SER A 260 14.20 21.03 -11.28
C SER A 260 13.90 19.57 -11.55
N SER A 261 14.95 18.75 -11.51
CA SER A 261 14.91 17.28 -11.56
C SER A 261 14.20 16.62 -10.37
N ARG A 262 13.33 17.35 -9.67
CA ARG A 262 12.58 16.87 -8.51
C ARG A 262 11.12 16.64 -8.88
N ALA A 263 10.55 15.58 -8.33
CA ALA A 263 9.14 15.28 -8.33
C ALA A 263 8.26 16.53 -8.17
N PRO A 264 7.15 16.66 -8.92
CA PRO A 264 6.20 17.75 -8.73
C PRO A 264 5.70 17.76 -7.29
N THR A 265 5.61 18.95 -6.69
CA THR A 265 4.99 19.07 -5.36
C THR A 265 3.49 18.96 -5.51
N MET A 266 2.91 17.88 -5.00
CA MET A 266 1.48 17.62 -5.06
C MET A 266 0.67 18.67 -4.27
N PRO A 267 -0.58 18.97 -4.68
CA PRO A 267 -1.42 19.95 -3.99
C PRO A 267 -1.48 19.76 -2.47
N LEU A 268 -1.73 18.53 -1.98
CA LEU A 268 -1.84 18.25 -0.54
C LEU A 268 -0.52 18.42 0.23
N ASP A 269 0.62 18.35 -0.47
CA ASP A 269 1.95 18.44 0.15
C ASP A 269 2.56 19.86 0.00
N LEU A 270 1.86 20.77 -0.70
CA LEU A 270 2.35 22.09 -1.08
C LEU A 270 2.59 23.00 0.14
N TRP A 271 1.73 22.89 1.14
CA TRP A 271 1.73 23.71 2.34
C TRP A 271 1.86 22.84 3.60
N THR A 272 2.89 23.10 4.40
CA THR A 272 3.18 22.33 5.62
C THR A 272 3.01 23.24 6.84
N ILE A 273 2.68 22.65 7.99
CA ILE A 273 2.28 23.38 9.21
C ILE A 273 3.26 24.49 9.59
N GLY A 274 4.58 24.24 9.53
CA GLY A 274 5.61 25.24 9.88
C GLY A 274 5.70 26.46 8.94
N LYS A 275 4.96 26.48 7.82
CA LYS A 275 4.95 27.63 6.90
C LYS A 275 4.05 28.77 7.40
N TRP A 276 3.05 28.47 8.22
CA TRP A 276 2.15 29.48 8.77
C TRP A 276 2.89 30.52 9.61
N ASP A 277 3.87 30.08 10.41
CA ASP A 277 4.66 30.96 11.30
C ASP A 277 5.58 31.93 10.54
N THR A 278 5.81 31.67 9.25
CA THR A 278 6.64 32.53 8.40
C THR A 278 5.86 33.71 7.80
N LEU A 279 4.53 33.68 7.88
CA LEU A 279 3.65 34.71 7.33
C LEU A 279 3.52 35.88 8.31
N ARG A 280 3.92 37.07 7.85
CA ARG A 280 3.73 38.32 8.61
C ARG A 280 2.37 38.94 8.29
N VAL A 281 1.32 38.34 8.83
CA VAL A 281 -0.09 38.79 8.70
C VAL A 281 -0.72 38.94 10.09
N CYS A 282 -1.77 39.76 10.21
CA CYS A 282 -2.57 39.83 11.44
C CYS A 282 -3.33 38.52 11.70
N THR A 283 -3.83 38.33 12.92
CA THR A 283 -4.54 37.12 13.36
C THR A 283 -5.80 36.86 12.53
N ALA A 284 -6.62 37.88 12.28
CA ALA A 284 -7.82 37.75 11.45
C ALA A 284 -7.52 37.25 10.04
N CYS A 285 -6.45 37.78 9.41
CA CYS A 285 -5.98 37.27 8.13
C CYS A 285 -5.49 35.82 8.23
N LEU A 286 -4.72 35.48 9.27
CA LEU A 286 -4.16 34.15 9.44
C LEU A 286 -5.26 33.09 9.58
N ASP A 287 -6.28 33.35 10.38
CA ASP A 287 -7.38 32.42 10.62
C ASP A 287 -8.23 32.23 9.36
N SER A 288 -8.56 33.32 8.65
CA SER A 288 -9.24 33.25 7.36
C SER A 288 -8.44 32.45 6.32
N MET A 289 -7.11 32.62 6.31
CA MET A 289 -6.23 31.89 5.41
C MET A 289 -6.18 30.39 5.73
N LYS A 290 -6.08 30.02 7.01
CA LYS A 290 -6.11 28.63 7.46
C LYS A 290 -7.43 27.96 7.09
N GLY A 291 -8.57 28.63 7.33
CA GLY A 291 -9.89 28.13 6.95
C GLY A 291 -10.00 27.85 5.45
N LYS A 292 -9.64 28.83 4.61
CA LYS A 292 -9.67 28.66 3.14
C LYS A 292 -8.74 27.56 2.64
N HIS A 293 -7.58 27.39 3.26
CA HIS A 293 -6.66 26.32 2.89
C HIS A 293 -7.21 24.95 3.30
N GLU A 294 -7.86 24.85 4.47
CA GLU A 294 -8.52 23.62 4.91
C GLU A 294 -9.66 23.23 3.97
N GLU A 295 -10.52 24.19 3.62
CA GLU A 295 -11.59 24.00 2.64
C GLU A 295 -11.05 23.53 1.29
N ALA A 296 -9.98 24.17 0.78
CA ALA A 296 -9.35 23.79 -0.48
C ALA A 296 -8.73 22.38 -0.45
N LYS A 297 -8.13 21.98 0.68
CA LYS A 297 -7.62 20.60 0.85
C LYS A 297 -8.76 19.59 0.86
N GLN A 298 -9.86 19.89 1.55
CA GLN A 298 -11.02 19.00 1.62
C GLN A 298 -11.70 18.86 0.26
N GLU A 299 -11.96 19.96 -0.45
CA GLU A 299 -12.50 19.94 -1.80
C GLU A 299 -11.60 19.17 -2.76
N HIS A 300 -10.27 19.40 -2.68
CA HIS A 300 -9.33 18.63 -3.46
C HIS A 300 -9.34 17.15 -3.10
N TRP A 301 -9.34 16.80 -1.80
CA TRP A 301 -9.44 15.42 -1.34
C TRP A 301 -10.67 14.74 -1.92
N ASP A 302 -11.83 15.39 -1.84
CA ASP A 302 -13.11 14.84 -2.29
C ASP A 302 -13.16 14.59 -3.81
N SER A 303 -12.40 15.37 -4.59
CA SER A 303 -12.26 15.17 -6.05
C SER A 303 -11.25 14.09 -6.45
N ILE A 304 -10.41 13.59 -5.53
CA ILE A 304 -9.36 12.60 -5.88
C ILE A 304 -9.93 11.35 -6.55
N PRO A 305 -10.96 10.68 -6.02
CA PRO A 305 -11.49 9.47 -6.66
C PRO A 305 -12.05 9.76 -8.05
N GLU A 306 -12.78 10.87 -8.21
CA GLU A 306 -13.36 11.28 -9.49
C GLU A 306 -12.29 11.53 -10.56
N MET A 307 -11.16 12.17 -10.20
CA MET A 307 -10.03 12.39 -11.13
C MET A 307 -9.48 11.09 -11.74
N PHE A 308 -9.63 9.96 -11.05
CA PHE A 308 -9.16 8.65 -11.50
C PHE A 308 -10.29 7.73 -11.99
N GLU A 309 -11.51 8.26 -12.11
CA GLU A 309 -12.74 7.51 -12.44
C GLU A 309 -13.00 6.35 -11.46
N LEU A 310 -12.78 6.60 -10.17
CA LEU A 310 -13.02 5.64 -9.08
C LEU A 310 -14.30 5.97 -8.32
N PRO A 311 -14.87 5.00 -7.56
CA PRO A 311 -16.00 5.25 -6.68
C PRO A 311 -15.73 6.37 -5.67
N SER A 312 -16.80 7.02 -5.21
CA SER A 312 -16.71 8.11 -4.23
C SER A 312 -16.09 7.63 -2.90
N TRP A 313 -15.55 8.56 -2.10
CA TRP A 313 -15.01 8.20 -0.78
C TRP A 313 -16.01 7.48 0.12
N ALA A 314 -17.29 7.81 0.03
CA ALA A 314 -18.34 7.14 0.80
C ALA A 314 -18.47 5.64 0.41
N GLU A 315 -18.38 5.33 -0.87
CA GLU A 315 -18.41 3.95 -1.36
C GLU A 315 -17.12 3.21 -1.01
N LEU A 316 -15.97 3.86 -1.17
CA LEU A 316 -14.68 3.28 -0.81
C LEU A 316 -14.56 3.01 0.69
N GLU A 317 -15.08 3.88 1.55
CA GLU A 317 -15.10 3.64 3.01
C GLU A 317 -16.01 2.47 3.36
N LYS A 318 -17.12 2.29 2.64
CA LYS A 318 -17.98 1.12 2.81
C LYS A 318 -17.24 -0.17 2.42
N LEU A 319 -16.57 -0.18 1.28
CA LEU A 319 -15.76 -1.33 0.83
C LEU A 319 -14.64 -1.65 1.82
N LYS A 320 -13.99 -0.62 2.38
CA LYS A 320 -12.98 -0.76 3.42
C LYS A 320 -13.58 -1.36 4.69
N ALA A 321 -14.71 -0.85 5.17
CA ALA A 321 -15.38 -1.36 6.36
C ALA A 321 -15.81 -2.83 6.18
N GLU A 322 -16.35 -3.19 5.01
CA GLU A 322 -16.69 -4.57 4.66
C GLU A 322 -15.47 -5.49 4.65
N ALA A 323 -14.34 -5.03 4.12
CA ALA A 323 -13.11 -5.80 4.07
C ALA A 323 -12.41 -5.96 5.44
N LEU A 324 -12.69 -5.05 6.39
CA LEU A 324 -12.10 -5.05 7.73
C LEU A 324 -13.00 -5.69 8.81
N ASN A 325 -14.28 -5.96 8.52
CA ASN A 325 -15.20 -6.66 9.42
C ASN A 325 -14.94 -8.17 9.43
#